data_AF-A0A9X1IQB7-F1
#
_entry.id   AF-A0A9X1IQB7-F1
#
_cell.length_a   1.000
_cell.length_b   1.000
_cell.length_c   1.000
_cell.angle_alpha   90.00
_cell.angle_beta   90.00
_cell.angle_gamma   90.00
#
_symmetry.space_group_name_H-M   'P 1'
#
loop_
_entity.id
_entity.type
_entity.pdbx_description
1 polymer ?
#
loop_
_entity_poly.entity_id
_entity_poly.type
_entity_poly.pdbx_seq_one_letter_code
_entity_poly.pdbx_strand_id
1 'polypeptide(L)'
;MSLAFFLLTQAAIGIPTGPDLAEVERAVGKCDSGTMTKIFAGEPQRRRAAMIAIFNEQQAVVEARRALAQRRFEAMNRPPAPVQPSQSIPAQPGATPVPAVAAAAPSPNFDMEAQQLADRQQALDDARMLGGMRDNALDMMRQQYLIGCNGSLASAGK
;
A
#
# COMPACT_ATOMS: atom_id res chain seq x y z
N MET A 1 -18.65 -13.36 -25.88
CA MET A 1 -17.88 -13.73 -24.67
C MET A 1 -17.15 -12.48 -24.22
N SER A 2 -17.67 -11.82 -23.17
CA SER A 2 -17.23 -10.50 -22.77
C SER A 2 -15.89 -10.56 -22.03
N LEU A 3 -14.93 -9.78 -22.52
CA LEU A 3 -13.67 -9.50 -21.84
C LEU A 3 -13.96 -8.87 -20.47
N ALA A 4 -13.73 -9.62 -19.40
CA ALA A 4 -13.58 -9.06 -18.07
C ALA A 4 -12.16 -8.51 -17.94
N PHE A 5 -11.97 -7.28 -18.42
CA PHE A 5 -10.80 -6.46 -18.06
C PHE A 5 -10.94 -6.13 -16.57
N PHE A 6 -10.25 -6.89 -15.72
CA PHE A 6 -10.06 -6.53 -14.32
C PHE A 6 -9.17 -5.28 -14.30
N LEU A 7 -9.80 -4.11 -14.20
CA LEU A 7 -9.14 -2.86 -13.91
C LEU A 7 -8.44 -3.02 -12.56
N LEU A 8 -7.12 -3.24 -12.59
CA LEU A 8 -6.23 -2.99 -11.47
C LEU A 8 -6.21 -1.47 -11.24
N THR A 9 -7.25 -0.95 -10.58
CA THR A 9 -7.18 0.36 -9.95
C THR A 9 -6.08 0.28 -8.88
N GLN A 10 -4.87 0.71 -9.26
CA GLN A 10 -3.85 1.10 -8.31
C GLN A 10 -4.42 2.29 -7.54
N ALA A 11 -5.08 2.01 -6.41
CA ALA A 11 -5.33 3.03 -5.42
C ALA A 11 -3.96 3.40 -4.84
N ALA A 12 -3.34 4.46 -5.36
CA ALA A 12 -2.20 5.06 -4.71
C ALA A 12 -2.65 5.43 -3.29
N ILE A 13 -1.99 4.84 -2.29
CA ILE A 13 -2.25 5.11 -0.87
C ILE A 13 -1.78 6.53 -0.60
N GLY A 14 -2.63 7.52 -0.89
CA GLY A 14 -2.45 8.87 -0.39
C GLY A 14 -2.81 8.86 1.09
N ILE A 15 -1.86 8.53 1.97
CA ILE A 15 -2.04 8.86 3.39
C ILE A 15 -2.21 10.38 3.44
N PRO A 16 -3.28 10.91 4.06
CA PRO A 16 -3.43 12.34 4.18
C PRO A 16 -2.17 12.94 4.80
N THR A 17 -1.53 13.84 4.05
CA THR A 17 -0.37 14.57 4.52
C THR A 17 -0.79 15.37 5.74
N GLY A 18 -0.03 15.21 6.82
CA GLY A 18 -0.30 15.92 8.06
C GLY A 18 0.14 17.38 7.93
N PRO A 19 -0.03 18.18 8.99
CA PRO A 19 0.56 19.52 9.01
C PRO A 19 2.08 19.45 8.83
N ASP A 20 2.66 20.50 8.24
CA ASP A 20 4.11 20.64 8.14
C ASP A 20 4.71 20.75 9.54
N LEU A 21 5.61 19.82 9.90
CA LEU A 21 6.24 19.79 11.21
C LEU A 21 7.08 21.04 11.46
N ALA A 22 7.69 21.63 10.43
CA ALA A 22 8.46 22.87 10.56
C ALA A 22 7.55 24.08 10.84
N GLU A 23 6.33 24.07 10.33
CA GLU A 23 5.31 25.08 10.67
C GLU A 23 4.87 24.93 12.13
N VAL A 24 4.62 23.70 12.58
CA VAL A 24 4.22 23.42 13.97
C VAL A 24 5.33 23.87 14.93
N GLU A 25 6.59 23.50 14.66
CA GLU A 25 7.73 23.91 15.47
C GLU A 25 7.85 25.44 15.58
N ARG A 26 7.68 26.16 14.46
CA ARG A 26 7.69 27.63 14.44
C ARG A 26 6.55 28.22 15.26
N ALA A 27 5.36 27.62 15.20
CA ALA A 27 4.20 28.06 15.98
C ALA A 27 4.41 27.84 17.48
N VAL A 28 5.01 26.71 17.88
CA VAL A 28 5.42 26.43 19.26
C VAL A 28 6.42 27.49 19.73
N GLY A 29 7.48 27.75 18.96
CA GLY A 29 8.53 28.71 19.33
C GLY A 29 8.03 30.17 19.48
N LYS A 30 6.91 30.52 18.85
CA LYS A 30 6.28 31.85 18.96
C LYS A 30 5.10 31.90 19.92
N CYS A 31 4.76 30.77 20.56
CA CYS A 31 3.53 30.64 21.34
C CYS A 31 2.25 31.06 20.58
N ASP A 32 2.21 30.79 19.27
CA ASP A 32 1.10 31.20 18.40
C ASP A 32 -0.14 30.31 18.61
N SER A 33 -1.04 30.75 19.49
CA SER A 33 -2.28 30.03 19.82
C SER A 33 -3.25 29.89 18.66
N GLY A 34 -3.29 30.87 17.76
CA GLY A 34 -4.16 30.84 16.59
C GLY A 34 -3.75 29.76 15.60
N THR A 35 -2.45 29.69 15.30
CA THR A 35 -1.88 28.66 14.42
C THR A 35 -1.97 27.27 15.06
N MET A 36 -1.58 27.12 16.34
CA MET A 36 -1.68 25.84 17.04
C MET A 36 -3.13 25.32 17.10
N THR A 37 -4.10 26.17 17.41
CA THR A 37 -5.53 25.78 17.42
C THR A 37 -5.98 25.29 16.05
N LYS A 38 -5.62 26.01 14.96
CA LYS A 38 -5.98 25.61 13.60
C LYS A 38 -5.35 24.28 13.19
N ILE A 39 -4.05 24.11 13.47
CA ILE A 39 -3.32 22.88 13.17
C ILE A 39 -3.99 21.69 13.86
N PHE A 40 -4.22 21.78 15.17
CA PHE A 40 -4.72 20.66 15.95
C PHE A 40 -6.23 20.44 15.86
N ALA A 41 -7.03 21.42 15.40
CA ALA A 41 -8.47 21.26 15.20
C ALA A 41 -8.81 20.15 14.18
N GLY A 42 -8.00 20.03 13.12
CA GLY A 42 -8.20 19.00 12.09
C GLY A 42 -7.58 17.64 12.41
N GLU A 43 -6.79 17.54 13.48
CA GLU A 43 -5.94 16.36 13.74
C GLU A 43 -6.74 15.09 14.05
N PRO A 44 -7.80 15.11 14.88
CA PRO A 44 -8.59 13.90 15.13
C PRO A 44 -9.16 13.28 13.86
N GLN A 45 -9.64 14.12 12.93
CA GLN A 45 -10.20 13.66 11.67
C GLN A 45 -9.12 13.09 10.75
N ARG A 46 -7.92 13.70 10.69
CA ARG A 46 -6.79 13.17 9.91
C ARG A 46 -6.31 11.81 10.41
N ARG A 47 -6.14 11.64 11.73
CA ARG A 47 -5.75 10.36 12.33
C ARG A 47 -6.78 9.26 12.05
N ARG A 48 -8.06 9.58 12.19
CA ARG A 48 -9.15 8.66 11.84
C ARG A 48 -9.12 8.27 10.36
N ALA A 49 -8.97 9.23 9.46
CA ALA A 49 -8.92 8.97 8.02
C ALA A 49 -7.74 8.07 7.64
N ALA A 50 -6.56 8.33 8.22
CA ALA A 50 -5.38 7.50 8.01
C ALA A 50 -5.58 6.06 8.50
N MET A 51 -6.15 5.87 9.70
CA MET A 51 -6.45 4.54 10.25
C MET A 51 -7.41 3.75 9.34
N ILE A 52 -8.47 4.39 8.85
CA ILE A 52 -9.43 3.76 7.94
C ILE A 52 -8.75 3.37 6.63
N ALA A 53 -7.94 4.25 6.05
CA ALA A 53 -7.23 3.97 4.80
C ALA A 53 -6.26 2.77 4.94
N ILE A 54 -5.47 2.74 6.02
CA ILE A 54 -4.55 1.64 6.33
C ILE A 54 -5.31 0.32 6.51
N PHE A 55 -6.44 0.35 7.21
CA PHE A 55 -7.26 -0.84 7.44
C PHE A 55 -7.82 -1.40 6.13
N ASN A 56 -8.43 -0.55 5.30
CA ASN A 56 -9.03 -0.96 4.03
C ASN A 56 -7.98 -1.55 3.07
N GLU A 57 -6.80 -0.94 2.99
CA GLU A 57 -5.73 -1.46 2.14
C GLU A 57 -5.16 -2.78 2.68
N GLN A 58 -5.06 -2.94 4.01
CA GLN A 58 -4.63 -4.22 4.60
C GLN A 58 -5.63 -5.34 4.27
N GLN A 59 -6.94 -5.06 4.31
CA GLN A 59 -7.96 -6.02 3.86
C GLN A 59 -7.78 -6.38 2.39
N ALA A 60 -7.57 -5.39 1.52
CA ALA A 60 -7.36 -5.63 0.09
C ALA A 60 -6.12 -6.49 -0.19
N VAL A 61 -5.01 -6.28 0.54
CA VAL A 61 -3.80 -7.11 0.42
C VAL A 61 -4.08 -8.55 0.87
N VAL A 62 -4.81 -8.74 1.97
CA VAL A 62 -5.17 -10.09 2.46
C VAL A 62 -6.05 -10.83 1.46
N GLU A 63 -7.06 -10.17 0.90
CA GLU A 63 -7.94 -10.74 -0.12
C GLU A 63 -7.15 -11.12 -1.39
N ALA A 64 -6.26 -10.25 -1.85
CA ALA A 64 -5.43 -10.52 -3.02
C ALA A 64 -4.45 -11.69 -2.80
N ARG A 65 -3.84 -11.79 -1.61
CA ARG A 65 -3.00 -12.94 -1.23
C ARG A 65 -3.80 -14.25 -1.24
N ARG A 66 -5.03 -14.23 -0.72
CA ARG A 66 -5.92 -15.40 -0.74
C ARG A 66 -6.28 -15.80 -2.17
N ALA A 67 -6.63 -14.84 -3.02
CA ALA A 67 -6.96 -15.08 -4.42
C ALA A 67 -5.77 -15.68 -5.19
N LEU A 68 -4.55 -15.14 -4.98
CA LEU A 68 -3.33 -15.69 -5.57
C LEU A 68 -3.07 -17.13 -5.11
N ALA A 69 -3.21 -17.41 -3.81
CA ALA A 69 -3.03 -18.75 -3.27
C ALA A 69 -4.03 -19.75 -3.87
N GLN A 70 -5.29 -19.35 -4.03
CA GLN A 70 -6.32 -20.18 -4.66
C GLN A 70 -5.97 -20.48 -6.12
N ARG A 71 -5.57 -19.48 -6.92
CA ARG A 71 -5.17 -19.70 -8.31
C ARG A 71 -3.95 -20.61 -8.44
N ARG A 72 -2.99 -20.52 -7.53
CA ARG A 72 -1.84 -21.44 -7.47
C ARG A 72 -2.29 -22.88 -7.21
N PHE A 73 -3.19 -23.08 -6.25
CA PHE A 73 -3.77 -24.39 -5.96
C PHE A 73 -4.51 -24.97 -7.16
N GLU A 74 -5.37 -24.17 -7.81
CA GLU A 74 -6.10 -24.60 -9.02
C GLU A 74 -5.16 -24.95 -10.17
N ALA A 75 -4.06 -24.21 -10.35
CA ALA A 75 -3.05 -24.48 -11.37
C ALA A 75 -2.29 -25.79 -11.09
N MET A 76 -1.93 -26.07 -9.83
CA MET A 76 -1.25 -27.32 -9.44
C MET A 76 -2.15 -28.55 -9.61
N ASN A 77 -3.46 -28.40 -9.39
CA ASN A 77 -4.42 -29.50 -9.50
C ASN A 77 -5.09 -29.59 -10.87
N ARG A 78 -4.72 -28.72 -11.82
CA ARG A 78 -5.25 -28.76 -13.17
C ARG A 78 -4.76 -30.06 -13.85
N PRO A 79 -5.66 -30.89 -14.39
CA PRO A 79 -5.26 -32.04 -15.20
C PRO A 79 -4.41 -31.56 -16.38
N PRO A 80 -3.38 -32.32 -16.81
CA PRO A 80 -2.63 -31.96 -18.00
C PRO A 80 -3.60 -31.77 -19.16
N ALA A 81 -3.42 -30.69 -19.91
CA ALA A 81 -4.26 -30.43 -21.08
C ALA A 81 -4.19 -31.66 -22.01
N PRO A 82 -5.32 -32.09 -22.60
CA PRO A 82 -5.28 -33.12 -23.62
C PRO A 82 -4.28 -32.68 -24.70
N VAL A 83 -3.35 -33.58 -25.02
CA VAL A 83 -2.35 -33.37 -26.07
C VAL A 83 -3.11 -32.99 -27.33
N GLN A 84 -3.04 -31.72 -27.73
CA GLN A 84 -3.58 -31.32 -29.02
C GLN A 84 -2.70 -32.00 -30.07
N PRO A 85 -3.28 -32.74 -31.03
CA PRO A 85 -2.51 -33.31 -32.11
C PRO A 85 -1.75 -32.16 -32.80
N SER A 86 -0.42 -32.27 -32.77
CA SER A 86 0.49 -31.34 -33.40
C SER A 86 -0.03 -31.00 -34.80
N GLN A 87 -0.32 -29.72 -35.05
CA GLN A 87 -0.47 -29.27 -36.43
C GLN A 87 0.82 -29.61 -37.15
N SER A 88 0.73 -30.54 -38.09
CA SER A 88 1.84 -31.06 -38.86
C SER A 88 2.48 -29.91 -39.63
N ILE A 89 3.62 -29.42 -39.12
CA ILE A 89 4.55 -28.63 -39.91
C ILE A 89 5.04 -29.55 -41.05
N PRO A 90 4.98 -29.14 -42.33
CA PRO A 90 5.50 -29.94 -43.44
C PRO A 90 6.97 -30.29 -43.19
N ALA A 91 7.30 -31.58 -43.25
CA ALA A 91 8.65 -32.08 -42.98
C ALA A 91 9.65 -31.54 -44.03
N GLN A 92 10.68 -30.84 -43.56
CA GLN A 92 11.89 -30.62 -44.36
C GLN A 92 12.68 -31.93 -44.45
N PRO A 93 13.07 -32.39 -45.65
CA PRO A 93 13.86 -33.61 -45.81
C PRO A 93 15.28 -33.38 -45.27
N GLY A 94 15.66 -34.11 -44.22
CA GLY A 94 17.03 -34.15 -43.69
C GLY A 94 17.20 -33.83 -42.19
N ALA A 95 16.15 -33.47 -41.47
CA ALA A 95 16.26 -33.21 -40.03
C ALA A 95 16.11 -34.51 -39.20
N THR A 96 17.10 -34.79 -38.34
CA THR A 96 17.01 -35.80 -37.29
C THR A 96 15.84 -35.48 -36.34
N PRO A 97 15.10 -36.48 -35.83
CA PRO A 97 13.94 -36.23 -34.98
C PRO A 97 14.40 -35.69 -33.61
N VAL A 98 14.28 -34.38 -33.43
CA VAL A 98 14.35 -33.74 -32.10
C VAL A 98 13.03 -34.04 -31.39
N PRO A 99 13.04 -34.56 -30.14
CA PRO A 99 11.80 -34.78 -29.40
C PRO A 99 11.05 -33.45 -29.27
N ALA A 100 9.79 -33.45 -29.70
CA ALA A 100 8.90 -32.30 -29.62
C ALA A 100 8.68 -31.92 -28.15
N VAL A 101 9.35 -30.86 -27.70
CA VAL A 101 9.03 -30.24 -26.42
C VAL A 101 7.71 -29.51 -26.64
N ALA A 102 6.63 -30.03 -26.03
CA ALA A 102 5.33 -29.39 -26.06
C ALA A 102 5.50 -27.92 -25.62
N ALA A 103 5.08 -26.98 -26.48
CA ALA A 103 5.05 -25.57 -26.13
C ALA A 103 4.07 -25.41 -24.97
N ALA A 104 4.60 -25.33 -23.75
CA ALA A 104 3.83 -25.02 -22.56
C ALA A 104 3.12 -23.68 -22.79
N ALA A 105 1.82 -23.64 -22.54
CA ALA A 105 1.08 -22.39 -22.44
C ALA A 105 1.85 -21.41 -21.54
N PRO A 106 1.82 -20.09 -21.79
CA PRO A 106 2.51 -19.12 -20.95
C PRO A 106 2.07 -19.35 -19.50
N SER A 107 3.02 -19.81 -18.68
CA SER A 107 2.78 -20.05 -17.27
C SER A 107 2.29 -18.75 -16.65
N PRO A 108 1.18 -18.75 -15.87
CA PRO A 108 0.81 -17.59 -15.09
C PRO A 108 2.01 -17.16 -14.23
N ASN A 109 2.46 -15.91 -14.39
CA ASN A 109 3.62 -15.37 -13.67
C ASN A 109 3.21 -15.01 -12.24
N PHE A 110 2.98 -16.05 -11.43
CA PHE A 110 2.59 -15.92 -10.03
C PHE A 110 3.66 -15.30 -9.14
N ASP A 111 4.92 -15.27 -9.60
CA ASP A 111 6.04 -14.69 -8.85
C ASP A 111 6.03 -13.16 -8.92
N MET A 112 5.79 -12.61 -10.12
CA MET A 112 5.62 -11.15 -10.27
C MET A 112 4.43 -10.63 -9.47
N GLU A 113 3.30 -11.34 -9.47
CA GLU A 113 2.14 -10.94 -8.67
C GLU A 113 2.41 -11.05 -7.16
N ALA A 114 3.15 -12.07 -6.72
CA ALA A 114 3.57 -12.18 -5.33
C ALA A 114 4.51 -11.03 -4.93
N GLN A 115 5.44 -10.65 -5.80
CA GLN A 115 6.35 -9.52 -5.57
C GLN A 115 5.56 -8.21 -5.44
N GLN A 116 4.59 -7.96 -6.32
CA GLN A 116 3.72 -6.78 -6.22
C GLN A 116 2.94 -6.72 -4.89
N LEU A 117 2.46 -7.87 -4.39
CA LEU A 117 1.79 -7.94 -3.08
C LEU A 117 2.76 -7.78 -1.91
N ALA A 118 4.03 -8.11 -2.08
CA ALA A 118 5.09 -7.83 -1.10
C ALA A 118 5.41 -6.33 -1.06
N ASP A 119 5.59 -5.70 -2.22
CA ASP A 119 5.87 -4.26 -2.34
C ASP A 119 4.72 -3.42 -1.74
N ARG A 120 3.46 -3.82 -1.98
CA ARG A 120 2.29 -3.17 -1.36
C ARG A 120 2.27 -3.29 0.16
N GLN A 121 2.66 -4.45 0.70
CA GLN A 121 2.74 -4.64 2.14
C GLN A 121 3.86 -3.79 2.75
N GLN A 122 5.03 -3.75 2.09
CA GLN A 122 6.13 -2.89 2.52
C GLN A 122 5.71 -1.42 2.54
N ALA A 123 5.06 -0.94 1.48
CA ALA A 123 4.56 0.43 1.41
C ALA A 123 3.56 0.75 2.54
N LEU A 124 2.70 -0.20 2.91
CA LEU A 124 1.80 -0.09 4.06
C LEU A 124 2.53 -0.02 5.41
N ASP A 125 3.62 -0.76 5.54
CA ASP A 125 4.41 -0.78 6.78
C ASP A 125 5.22 0.52 6.93
N ASP A 126 5.82 1.00 5.83
CA ASP A 126 6.48 2.31 5.77
C ASP A 126 5.49 3.45 6.07
N ALA A 127 4.28 3.36 5.51
CA ALA A 127 3.17 4.27 5.79
C ALA A 127 2.82 4.36 7.27
N ARG A 128 2.70 3.21 7.96
CA ARG A 128 2.42 3.15 9.41
C ARG A 128 3.57 3.74 10.22
N MET A 129 4.80 3.41 9.85
CA MET A 129 5.99 3.91 10.52
C MET A 129 6.08 5.44 10.43
N LEU A 130 5.98 5.99 9.21
CA LEU A 130 6.02 7.43 8.96
C LEU A 130 4.87 8.15 9.67
N GLY A 131 3.66 7.58 9.61
CA GLY A 131 2.49 8.09 10.32
C GLY A 131 2.70 8.16 11.83
N GLY A 132 3.21 7.08 12.42
CA GLY A 132 3.53 7.03 13.85
C GLY A 132 4.59 8.04 14.28
N MET A 133 5.67 8.19 13.49
CA MET A 133 6.70 9.20 13.77
C MET A 133 6.14 10.62 13.74
N ARG A 134 5.30 10.93 12.75
CA ARG A 134 4.64 12.24 12.64
C ARG A 134 3.71 12.50 13.82
N ASP A 135 2.85 11.54 14.16
CA ASP A 135 1.87 11.68 15.23
C ASP A 135 2.57 11.88 16.58
N ASN A 136 3.66 11.13 16.85
CA ASN A 136 4.50 11.33 18.02
C ASN A 136 5.14 12.73 18.08
N ALA A 137 5.67 13.22 16.95
CA ALA A 137 6.26 14.56 16.87
C ALA A 137 5.21 15.66 17.17
N LEU A 138 4.01 15.52 16.60
CA LEU A 138 2.91 16.46 16.87
C LEU A 138 2.48 16.44 18.33
N ASP A 139 2.40 15.26 18.95
CA ASP A 139 2.02 15.13 20.36
C ASP A 139 3.09 15.74 21.28
N MET A 140 4.38 15.54 21.00
CA MET A 140 5.47 16.20 21.71
C MET A 140 5.42 17.73 21.58
N MET A 141 5.25 18.26 20.37
CA MET A 141 5.18 19.71 20.13
C MET A 141 3.95 20.34 20.80
N ARG A 142 2.81 19.64 20.78
CA ARG A 142 1.61 20.06 21.52
C ARG A 142 1.88 20.14 23.01
N GLN A 143 2.52 19.12 23.58
CA GLN A 143 2.87 19.10 25.00
C GLN A 143 3.84 20.24 25.35
N GLN A 144 4.87 20.47 24.53
CA GLN A 144 5.81 21.58 24.70
C GLN A 144 5.09 22.93 24.70
N TYR A 145 4.17 23.14 23.76
CA TYR A 145 3.34 24.34 23.72
C TYR A 145 2.50 24.51 25.00
N LEU A 146 1.82 23.44 25.42
CA LEU A 146 0.97 23.48 26.61
C LEU A 146 1.76 23.75 27.90
N ILE A 147 3.01 23.29 28.00
CA ILE A 147 3.86 23.54 29.16
C ILE A 147 4.52 24.92 29.07
N GLY A 148 5.16 25.24 27.94
CA GLY A 148 6.01 26.42 27.78
C GLY A 148 5.25 27.72 27.48
N CYS A 149 4.13 27.63 26.77
CA CYS A 149 3.38 28.81 26.34
C CYS A 149 2.12 29.05 27.16
N ASN A 150 1.47 27.98 27.65
CA ASN A 150 0.26 28.12 28.47
C ASN A 150 0.58 28.56 29.92
N GLY A 151 1.84 28.44 30.36
CA GLY A 151 2.31 29.00 31.63
C GLY A 151 2.37 30.53 31.68
N SER A 152 2.46 31.21 30.53
CA SER A 152 2.50 32.68 30.46
C SER A 152 1.11 33.34 30.44
N LEU A 153 0.08 32.63 29.96
CA LEU A 153 -1.32 33.08 30.06
C LEU A 153 -1.80 33.12 31.52
N ALA A 154 -1.25 32.27 32.40
CA ALA A 154 -1.52 32.29 33.83
C ALA A 154 -0.79 33.43 34.57
N SER A 155 0.31 33.96 34.04
CA SER A 155 1.05 35.08 34.65
C SER A 155 0.63 36.46 34.13
N ALA A 156 0.04 36.55 32.93
CA ALA A 156 -0.47 37.80 32.35
C ALA A 156 -1.85 38.24 32.91
N GLY A 157 -2.46 37.43 33.77
CA GLY A 157 -3.74 37.72 34.45
C GLY A 157 -3.61 38.13 35.93
N LYS A 158 -2.40 38.46 36.40
CA LYS A 158 -2.13 39.01 37.74
C LYS A 158 -1.54 40.41 37.65
#